data_AF-A0AAU9RIY4-F1
#
_entry.id   AF-A0AAU9RIY4-F1
#
_cell.length_a   1.000
_cell.length_b   1.000
_cell.length_c   1.000
_cell.angle_alpha   90.00
_cell.angle_beta   90.00
_cell.angle_gamma   90.00
#
_symmetry.space_group_name_H-M   'P 1'
#
loop_
_entity.id
_entity.type
_entity.pdbx_description
1 polymer ?
#
loop_
_entity_poly.entity_id
_entity_poly.type
_entity_poly.pdbx_seq_one_letter_code
_entity_poly.pdbx_strand_id
1 'polypeptide(L)'
;MAALSTWILAMMCLFFFAGAMENSTDDKISSLSRSDEVEWNKHAVTNPDDVADEVLALVEMSVRNHTERRKLGYFTCGTGNPIDDCWRCDRNWHKNRKRLADCGIGFGRNAIGGRDGRFYVVTDPRDDNPVNPRPGTLRHAVIQDRPLWIVFKRDMVMLLGHSDSYMRDKAMQVTIAYNHFGVGLIQRMPRCRHGYFHVVNNDYTHWEMYAIGGSANPTINSQGNRYAAPKNPFAKEVTKRVDTPASHWRGWNWRSEGDLLQNGAYFTSSGAAASGSYARASSLAAKSSSLVATITSDAGALPCRRGRQCSS
;
A
#
# COMPACT_ATOMS: atom_id res chain seq x y z
N MET A 1 31.74 -69.02 0.36
CA MET A 1 30.75 -69.41 1.39
C MET A 1 29.83 -68.22 1.59
N ALA A 2 28.92 -67.95 0.65
CA ALA A 2 27.61 -68.58 0.40
C ALA A 2 26.53 -68.08 1.39
N ALA A 3 25.72 -67.14 0.90
CA ALA A 3 24.50 -66.59 1.48
C ALA A 3 23.28 -67.43 1.07
N LEU A 4 22.27 -67.52 1.94
CA LEU A 4 20.88 -67.98 1.77
C LEU A 4 20.18 -67.60 3.10
N SER A 5 18.90 -67.28 3.27
CA SER A 5 17.67 -67.13 2.48
C SER A 5 16.55 -66.91 3.52
N THR A 6 15.48 -66.17 3.24
CA THR A 6 14.11 -66.53 3.69
C THR A 6 13.09 -65.51 3.18
N TRP A 7 12.32 -65.94 2.18
CA TRP A 7 11.00 -65.43 1.83
C TRP A 7 9.99 -66.55 2.14
N ILE A 8 8.85 -66.18 2.73
CA ILE A 8 7.50 -66.78 2.55
C ILE A 8 7.22 -68.18 3.11
N LEU A 9 6.28 -68.24 4.07
CA LEU A 9 5.20 -69.24 4.21
C LEU A 9 4.26 -68.69 5.32
N ALA A 10 3.21 -67.90 5.06
CA ALA A 10 1.92 -68.24 4.45
C ALA A 10 1.22 -69.45 5.07
N MET A 11 0.10 -69.16 5.76
CA MET A 11 -1.09 -70.00 5.99
C MET A 11 -0.92 -71.35 6.69
N MET A 12 -1.48 -71.44 7.91
CA MET A 12 -2.57 -72.38 8.28
C MET A 12 -2.59 -72.57 9.80
N CYS A 13 -3.66 -72.10 10.45
CA CYS A 13 -4.43 -72.83 11.46
C CYS A 13 -5.45 -71.88 12.10
N LEU A 14 -6.58 -71.75 11.41
CA LEU A 14 -7.84 -71.25 11.94
C LEU A 14 -8.57 -72.44 12.59
N PHE A 15 -9.24 -72.16 13.72
CA PHE A 15 -10.29 -72.94 14.39
C PHE A 15 -9.89 -74.07 15.35
N PHE A 16 -9.83 -73.74 16.65
CA PHE A 16 -10.40 -74.58 17.71
C PHE A 16 -11.22 -73.71 18.68
N PHE A 17 -12.55 -73.96 18.65
CA PHE A 17 -13.56 -73.89 19.71
C PHE A 17 -14.04 -72.56 20.32
N ALA A 18 -15.37 -72.50 20.40
CA ALA A 18 -16.23 -71.46 20.91
C ALA A 18 -16.83 -71.81 22.28
N GLY A 19 -17.32 -70.79 22.99
CA GLY A 19 -18.25 -70.85 24.14
C GLY A 19 -17.64 -70.24 25.42
N ALA A 20 -18.32 -69.46 26.26
CA ALA A 20 -19.65 -68.85 26.26
C ALA A 20 -19.72 -67.81 27.43
N MET A 21 -20.67 -66.87 27.34
CA MET A 21 -21.40 -66.16 28.44
C MET A 21 -20.77 -64.94 29.19
N GLU A 22 -21.33 -63.75 28.89
CA GLU A 22 -21.85 -62.66 29.77
C GLU A 22 -21.38 -62.52 31.24
N ASN A 23 -20.94 -61.30 31.64
CA ASN A 23 -21.78 -60.42 32.47
C ASN A 23 -21.29 -58.95 32.56
N SER A 24 -22.26 -58.06 32.67
CA SER A 24 -22.21 -56.61 32.95
C SER A 24 -21.74 -56.30 34.38
N THR A 25 -21.00 -55.20 34.60
CA THR A 25 -21.41 -54.01 35.41
C THR A 25 -20.24 -53.06 35.70
N ASP A 26 -20.55 -51.77 35.62
CA ASP A 26 -19.78 -50.59 36.03
C ASP A 26 -19.18 -50.66 37.45
N ASP A 27 -17.97 -50.09 37.62
CA ASP A 27 -17.67 -49.04 38.62
C ASP A 27 -16.16 -48.91 38.88
N LYS A 28 -15.58 -47.76 38.46
CA LYS A 28 -14.77 -46.83 39.30
C LYS A 28 -13.88 -45.93 38.45
N ILE A 29 -14.41 -44.75 38.16
CA ILE A 29 -13.64 -43.52 38.01
C ILE A 29 -12.97 -43.23 39.35
N SER A 30 -11.64 -43.24 39.41
CA SER A 30 -10.91 -42.34 40.31
C SER A 30 -9.55 -41.96 39.73
N SER A 31 -9.43 -40.66 39.45
CA SER A 31 -8.21 -39.84 39.41
C SER A 31 -7.14 -40.14 38.35
N LEU A 32 -7.19 -39.40 37.24
CA LEU A 32 -6.02 -38.67 36.73
C LEU A 32 -6.47 -37.56 35.76
N SER A 33 -6.71 -36.38 36.33
CA SER A 33 -6.80 -35.13 35.57
C SER A 33 -5.40 -34.73 35.12
N ARG A 34 -5.12 -34.84 33.82
CA ARG A 34 -4.14 -34.00 33.15
C ARG A 34 -4.60 -33.78 31.71
N SER A 35 -5.16 -32.59 31.50
CA SER A 35 -5.45 -32.02 30.21
C SER A 35 -4.15 -31.80 29.44
N ASP A 36 -3.84 -32.70 28.51
CA ASP A 36 -2.85 -32.42 27.47
C ASP A 36 -3.53 -31.52 26.42
N GLU A 37 -3.62 -30.23 26.73
CA GLU A 37 -3.86 -29.21 25.71
C GLU A 37 -2.66 -29.23 24.76
N VAL A 38 -2.90 -29.58 23.49
CA VAL A 38 -1.91 -29.41 22.42
C VAL A 38 -1.57 -27.92 22.36
N GLU A 39 -0.37 -27.55 22.81
CA GLU A 39 0.13 -26.18 22.76
C GLU A 39 0.32 -25.80 21.28
N TRP A 40 -0.71 -25.19 20.69
CA TRP A 40 -0.61 -24.60 19.37
C TRP A 40 0.47 -23.52 19.40
N ASN A 41 1.39 -23.57 18.42
CA ASN A 41 2.40 -22.53 18.25
C ASN A 41 1.71 -21.16 18.28
N LYS A 42 2.15 -20.26 19.19
CA LYS A 42 1.55 -18.93 19.42
C LYS A 42 1.65 -17.99 18.22
N HIS A 43 2.29 -18.47 17.14
CA HIS A 43 2.51 -17.81 15.86
C HIS A 43 1.86 -18.56 14.69
N ALA A 44 1.10 -19.63 14.95
CA ALA A 44 0.36 -20.34 13.92
C ALA A 44 -0.78 -19.45 13.42
N VAL A 45 -0.85 -19.28 12.11
CA VAL A 45 -1.92 -18.52 11.46
C VAL A 45 -3.24 -19.23 11.73
N THR A 46 -4.22 -18.48 12.24
CA THR A 46 -5.54 -18.99 12.67
C THR A 46 -6.35 -19.62 11.52
N ASN A 47 -6.11 -19.15 10.29
CA ASN A 47 -6.69 -19.71 9.07
C ASN A 47 -5.65 -19.66 7.93
N PRO A 48 -5.06 -20.80 7.54
CA PRO A 48 -4.08 -20.87 6.45
C PRO A 48 -4.64 -20.42 5.09
N ASP A 49 -5.95 -20.60 4.87
CA ASP A 49 -6.59 -20.30 3.59
C ASP A 49 -6.73 -18.79 3.36
N ASP A 50 -6.90 -17.98 4.42
CA ASP A 50 -6.93 -16.52 4.29
C ASP A 50 -5.57 -15.95 3.85
N VAL A 51 -4.48 -16.55 4.33
CA VAL A 51 -3.11 -16.19 3.90
C VAL A 51 -2.86 -16.68 2.48
N ALA A 52 -3.38 -17.84 2.11
CA ALA A 52 -3.29 -18.35 0.74
C ALA A 52 -4.05 -17.45 -0.25
N ASP A 53 -5.25 -17.00 0.09
CA ASP A 53 -6.06 -16.07 -0.70
C ASP A 53 -5.41 -14.69 -0.81
N GLU A 54 -4.76 -14.21 0.25
CA GLU A 54 -4.01 -12.95 0.24
C GLU A 54 -2.75 -13.05 -0.63
N VAL A 55 -1.99 -14.15 -0.52
CA VAL A 55 -0.83 -14.42 -1.38
C VAL A 55 -1.28 -14.58 -2.83
N LEU A 56 -2.41 -15.25 -3.07
CA LEU A 56 -2.99 -15.40 -4.39
C LEU A 56 -3.37 -14.04 -4.98
N ALA A 57 -4.01 -13.16 -4.21
CA ALA A 57 -4.33 -11.81 -4.64
C ALA A 57 -3.06 -10.99 -4.97
N LEU A 58 -1.98 -11.13 -4.20
CA LEU A 58 -0.70 -10.47 -4.48
C LEU A 58 -0.02 -11.02 -5.73
N VAL A 59 -0.05 -12.34 -5.92
CA VAL A 59 0.49 -13.02 -7.11
C VAL A 59 -0.31 -12.63 -8.34
N GLU A 60 -1.64 -12.65 -8.27
CA GLU A 60 -2.52 -12.22 -9.35
C GLU A 60 -2.31 -10.74 -9.71
N MET A 61 -2.15 -9.87 -8.71
CA MET A 61 -1.78 -8.47 -8.96
C MET A 61 -0.42 -8.36 -9.65
N SER A 62 0.58 -9.13 -9.23
CA SER A 62 1.91 -9.15 -9.84
C SER A 62 1.85 -9.62 -11.29
N VAL A 63 1.17 -10.74 -11.54
CA VAL A 63 0.96 -11.33 -12.88
C VAL A 63 0.18 -10.37 -13.78
N ARG A 64 -0.88 -9.74 -13.27
CA ARG A 64 -1.64 -8.73 -14.02
C ARG A 64 -0.78 -7.50 -14.34
N ASN A 65 0.02 -7.02 -13.41
CA ASN A 65 0.92 -5.88 -13.61
C ASN A 65 2.00 -6.20 -14.65
N HIS A 66 2.58 -7.41 -14.62
CA HIS A 66 3.52 -7.88 -15.65
C HIS A 66 2.85 -8.02 -17.03
N THR A 67 1.63 -8.53 -17.10
CA THR A 67 0.90 -8.74 -18.36
C THR A 67 0.44 -7.42 -18.97
N GLU A 68 -0.04 -6.47 -18.17
CA GLU A 68 -0.42 -5.12 -18.63
C GLU A 68 0.81 -4.29 -19.01
N ARG A 69 1.96 -4.45 -18.32
CA ARG A 69 3.24 -3.87 -18.76
C ARG A 69 3.70 -4.39 -20.13
N ARG A 70 3.47 -5.68 -20.43
CA ARG A 70 3.75 -6.25 -21.75
C ARG A 70 2.83 -5.70 -22.84
N LYS A 71 1.57 -5.38 -22.51
CA LYS A 71 0.64 -4.68 -23.43
C LYS A 71 0.97 -3.19 -23.62
N LEU A 72 1.55 -2.53 -22.63
CA LEU A 72 2.05 -1.15 -22.69
C LEU A 72 3.34 -0.99 -23.51
N GLY A 73 3.99 -2.10 -23.91
CA GLY A 73 5.22 -2.11 -24.70
C GLY A 73 5.11 -1.59 -26.15
N TYR A 74 3.98 -1.01 -26.56
CA TYR A 74 3.77 -0.52 -27.92
C TYR A 74 3.54 1.00 -28.04
N PHE A 75 3.60 1.78 -26.94
CA PHE A 75 3.38 3.24 -26.99
C PHE A 75 4.30 4.08 -26.09
N THR A 76 5.46 3.57 -25.65
CA THR A 76 6.29 4.28 -24.66
C THR A 76 6.89 5.59 -25.21
N CYS A 77 6.52 6.72 -24.63
CA CYS A 77 7.28 7.98 -24.71
C CYS A 77 8.53 7.98 -23.81
N GLY A 78 8.83 6.84 -23.18
CA GLY A 78 10.17 6.49 -22.70
C GLY A 78 10.56 7.11 -21.36
N THR A 79 9.61 7.70 -20.63
CA THR A 79 9.90 8.32 -19.32
C THR A 79 10.10 7.27 -18.24
N GLY A 80 9.48 6.09 -18.38
CA GLY A 80 9.52 5.02 -17.40
C GLY A 80 8.50 5.18 -16.27
N ASN A 81 7.74 6.28 -16.24
CA ASN A 81 6.57 6.51 -15.40
C ASN A 81 5.31 5.99 -16.12
N PRO A 82 4.68 4.90 -15.65
CA PRO A 82 3.51 4.31 -16.31
C PRO A 82 2.29 5.25 -16.43
N ILE A 83 2.16 6.24 -15.53
CA ILE A 83 1.06 7.21 -15.63
C ILE A 83 1.33 8.13 -16.81
N ASP A 84 2.50 8.76 -16.87
CA ASP A 84 2.85 9.70 -17.92
C ASP A 84 2.95 9.01 -19.28
N ASP A 85 3.55 7.83 -19.34
CA ASP A 85 3.65 7.01 -20.55
C ASP A 85 2.27 6.60 -21.11
N CYS A 86 1.19 6.67 -20.33
CA CYS A 86 -0.16 6.34 -20.79
C CYS A 86 -0.84 7.48 -21.57
N TRP A 87 -0.56 8.74 -21.24
CA TRP A 87 -1.26 9.90 -21.81
C TRP A 87 -0.34 10.90 -22.52
N ARG A 88 0.91 11.11 -22.05
CA ARG A 88 1.81 12.12 -22.64
C ARG A 88 2.21 11.80 -24.06
N CYS A 89 2.19 10.52 -24.43
CA CYS A 89 2.53 10.10 -25.78
C CYS A 89 1.44 10.47 -26.81
N ASP A 90 0.24 10.87 -26.36
CA ASP A 90 -0.80 11.41 -27.23
C ASP A 90 -0.50 12.88 -27.57
N ARG A 91 -0.06 13.15 -28.80
CA ARG A 91 0.15 14.53 -29.30
C ARG A 91 -1.11 15.41 -29.21
N ASN A 92 -2.29 14.80 -29.11
CA ASN A 92 -3.58 15.46 -28.96
C ASN A 92 -4.16 15.33 -27.54
N TRP A 93 -3.36 15.02 -26.51
CA TRP A 93 -3.83 14.86 -25.13
C TRP A 93 -4.72 16.01 -24.64
N HIS A 94 -4.47 17.24 -25.10
CA HIS A 94 -5.24 18.44 -24.73
C HIS A 94 -6.69 18.40 -25.24
N LYS A 95 -6.96 17.68 -26.33
CA LYS A 95 -8.31 17.36 -26.83
C LYS A 95 -8.89 16.13 -26.14
N ASN A 96 -8.02 15.22 -25.71
CA ASN A 96 -8.37 13.94 -25.10
C ASN A 96 -8.17 13.92 -23.57
N ARG A 97 -8.34 15.05 -22.87
CA ARG A 97 -8.00 15.20 -21.44
C ARG A 97 -8.62 14.12 -20.55
N LYS A 98 -9.83 13.68 -20.90
CA LYS A 98 -10.59 12.66 -20.18
C LYS A 98 -9.92 11.28 -20.21
N ARG A 99 -9.06 11.00 -21.20
CA ARG A 99 -8.24 9.77 -21.28
C ARG A 99 -7.31 9.60 -20.08
N LEU A 100 -6.95 10.70 -19.40
CA LEU A 100 -6.16 10.63 -18.17
C LEU A 100 -6.82 9.76 -17.08
N ALA A 101 -8.17 9.67 -17.08
CA ALA A 101 -8.90 8.80 -16.15
C ALA A 101 -8.54 7.31 -16.30
N ASP A 102 -8.13 6.89 -17.49
CA ASP A 102 -7.79 5.49 -17.77
C ASP A 102 -6.31 5.19 -17.43
N CYS A 103 -5.52 6.21 -17.06
CA CYS A 103 -4.11 6.10 -16.71
C CYS A 103 -3.86 5.94 -15.20
N GLY A 104 -4.92 5.77 -14.41
CA GLY A 104 -4.83 5.57 -12.97
C GLY A 104 -4.07 4.29 -12.60
N ILE A 105 -3.30 4.35 -11.51
CA ILE A 105 -2.56 3.20 -10.96
C ILE A 105 -2.80 3.02 -9.46
N GLY A 106 -2.24 1.94 -8.90
CA GLY A 106 -2.29 1.67 -7.46
C GLY A 106 -3.71 1.37 -6.97
N PHE A 107 -4.05 1.84 -5.77
CA PHE A 107 -5.41 1.69 -5.21
C PHE A 107 -6.43 2.56 -5.95
N GLY A 108 -6.00 3.67 -6.55
CA GLY A 108 -6.84 4.59 -7.33
C GLY A 108 -6.99 4.19 -8.80
N ARG A 109 -6.54 3.01 -9.24
CA ARG A 109 -6.51 2.65 -10.67
C ARG A 109 -7.87 2.63 -11.38
N ASN A 110 -8.94 2.35 -10.63
CA ASN A 110 -10.31 2.36 -11.14
C ASN A 110 -11.00 3.73 -10.95
N ALA A 111 -10.26 4.74 -10.49
CA ALA A 111 -10.81 6.08 -10.32
C ALA A 111 -11.02 6.72 -11.68
N ILE A 112 -12.22 6.53 -12.23
CA ILE A 112 -12.67 7.24 -13.44
C ILE A 112 -12.93 8.73 -13.16
N GLY A 113 -13.05 9.09 -11.88
CA GLY A 113 -13.29 10.45 -11.41
C GLY A 113 -14.47 11.10 -12.14
N GLY A 114 -14.20 12.24 -12.75
CA GLY A 114 -15.17 12.99 -13.54
C GLY A 114 -15.17 12.70 -15.03
N ARG A 115 -14.61 11.58 -15.51
CA ARG A 115 -14.42 11.31 -16.95
C ARG A 115 -15.70 11.57 -17.75
N ASP A 116 -16.83 11.08 -17.25
CA ASP A 116 -18.13 11.22 -17.89
C ASP A 116 -18.92 12.43 -17.34
N GLY A 117 -18.29 13.18 -16.44
CA GLY A 117 -18.79 14.39 -15.81
C GLY A 117 -18.47 15.68 -16.58
N ARG A 118 -19.06 16.77 -16.07
CA ARG A 118 -18.74 18.15 -16.49
C ARG A 118 -17.52 18.67 -15.74
N PHE A 119 -16.82 19.65 -16.31
CA PHE A 119 -15.74 20.34 -15.60
C PHE A 119 -16.27 21.12 -14.39
N TYR A 120 -15.53 21.07 -13.29
CA TYR A 120 -15.76 21.88 -12.10
C TYR A 120 -14.46 22.60 -11.74
N VAL A 121 -14.48 23.93 -11.73
CA VAL A 121 -13.27 24.73 -11.45
C VAL A 121 -13.26 25.15 -9.98
N VAL A 122 -12.31 24.66 -9.20
CA VAL A 122 -12.06 25.09 -7.83
C VAL A 122 -11.38 26.46 -7.88
N THR A 123 -12.04 27.46 -7.30
CA THR A 123 -11.58 28.85 -7.24
C THR A 123 -11.20 29.28 -5.82
N ASP A 124 -11.69 28.53 -4.82
CA ASP A 124 -11.54 28.82 -3.41
C ASP A 124 -10.88 27.63 -2.68
N PRO A 125 -9.67 27.81 -2.10
CA PRO A 125 -8.98 26.76 -1.35
C PRO A 125 -9.52 26.56 0.07
N ARG A 126 -10.48 27.40 0.53
CA ARG A 126 -11.00 27.32 1.90
C ARG A 126 -11.81 26.05 2.13
N ASP A 127 -11.69 25.54 3.35
CA ASP A 127 -12.40 24.36 3.84
C ASP A 127 -13.04 24.64 5.21
N ASP A 128 -13.65 25.81 5.32
CA ASP A 128 -14.14 26.40 6.57
C ASP A 128 -15.42 25.74 7.10
N ASN A 129 -16.25 25.17 6.21
CA ASN A 129 -17.50 24.53 6.59
C ASN A 129 -17.58 23.08 6.06
N PRO A 130 -17.32 22.07 6.91
CA PRO A 130 -17.37 20.67 6.50
C PRO A 130 -18.80 20.15 6.28
N VAL A 131 -19.81 20.81 6.85
CA VAL A 131 -21.22 20.39 6.78
C VAL A 131 -21.93 20.99 5.56
N ASN A 132 -21.61 22.25 5.23
CA ASN A 132 -22.21 22.95 4.09
C ASN A 132 -21.14 23.71 3.28
N PRO A 133 -20.36 22.99 2.45
CA PRO A 133 -19.25 23.58 1.71
C PRO A 133 -19.74 24.46 0.57
N ARG A 134 -19.06 25.59 0.33
CA ARG A 134 -19.48 26.58 -0.68
C ARG A 134 -19.15 26.13 -2.10
N PRO A 135 -20.01 26.41 -3.10
CA PRO A 135 -19.64 26.29 -4.51
C PRO A 135 -18.34 27.05 -4.82
N GLY A 136 -17.46 26.45 -5.61
CA GLY A 136 -16.10 26.93 -5.87
C GLY A 136 -15.02 26.34 -4.94
N THR A 137 -15.39 25.66 -3.84
CA THR A 137 -14.45 24.90 -2.99
C THR A 137 -14.24 23.47 -3.49
N LEU A 138 -13.11 22.86 -3.10
CA LEU A 138 -12.85 21.45 -3.36
C LEU A 138 -13.86 20.56 -2.62
N ARG A 139 -14.17 20.84 -1.35
CA ARG A 139 -15.13 20.05 -0.56
C ARG A 139 -16.51 20.02 -1.22
N HIS A 140 -17.00 21.15 -1.73
CA HIS A 140 -18.27 21.16 -2.47
C HIS A 140 -18.20 20.29 -3.71
N ALA A 141 -17.09 20.30 -4.44
CA ALA A 141 -16.91 19.49 -5.65
C ALA A 141 -16.93 17.98 -5.37
N VAL A 142 -16.28 17.53 -4.29
CA VAL A 142 -16.16 16.10 -3.97
C VAL A 142 -17.41 15.48 -3.35
N ILE A 143 -18.33 16.28 -2.80
CA ILE A 143 -19.58 15.78 -2.20
C ILE A 143 -20.76 15.75 -3.18
N GLN A 144 -20.55 16.06 -4.46
CA GLN A 144 -21.63 16.06 -5.44
C GLN A 144 -22.01 14.63 -5.83
N ASP A 145 -23.32 14.37 -5.98
CA ASP A 145 -23.84 13.06 -6.41
C ASP A 145 -23.55 12.73 -7.89
N ARG A 146 -23.06 13.70 -8.67
CA ARG A 146 -22.77 13.58 -10.10
C ARG A 146 -21.25 13.60 -10.32
N PRO A 147 -20.71 12.83 -11.27
CA PRO A 147 -19.28 12.86 -11.59
C PRO A 147 -18.86 14.26 -12.06
N LEU A 148 -17.75 14.76 -11.53
CA LEU A 148 -17.17 16.07 -11.88
C LEU A 148 -15.69 15.95 -12.22
N TRP A 149 -15.28 16.54 -13.33
CA TRP A 149 -13.86 16.67 -13.67
C TRP A 149 -13.30 17.93 -13.01
N ILE A 150 -12.75 17.76 -11.81
CA ILE A 150 -12.30 18.87 -10.97
C ILE A 150 -10.95 19.40 -11.49
N VAL A 151 -10.88 20.70 -11.75
CA VAL A 151 -9.64 21.42 -12.09
C VAL A 151 -9.48 22.61 -11.15
N PHE A 152 -8.25 23.04 -10.92
CA PHE A 152 -7.96 24.15 -10.02
C PHE A 152 -7.64 25.41 -10.82
N LYS A 153 -8.16 26.57 -10.37
CA LYS A 153 -7.87 27.87 -11.00
C LYS A 153 -6.44 28.34 -10.77
N ARG A 154 -5.79 27.88 -9.70
CA ARG A 154 -4.44 28.26 -9.23
C ARG A 154 -3.93 27.19 -8.24
N ASP A 155 -2.68 27.31 -7.81
CA ASP A 155 -2.05 26.39 -6.85
C ASP A 155 -2.80 26.37 -5.50
N MET A 156 -2.98 25.16 -4.94
CA MET A 156 -3.68 24.90 -3.68
C MET A 156 -3.03 23.74 -2.92
N VAL A 157 -3.00 23.79 -1.58
CA VAL A 157 -2.47 22.72 -0.70
C VAL A 157 -3.65 21.92 -0.13
N MET A 158 -3.55 20.58 -0.12
CA MET A 158 -4.62 19.68 0.33
C MET A 158 -4.20 18.85 1.56
N LEU A 159 -5.13 18.64 2.50
CA LEU A 159 -4.98 17.78 3.67
C LEU A 159 -5.93 16.57 3.54
N LEU A 160 -5.41 15.36 3.75
CA LEU A 160 -6.18 14.11 3.72
C LEU A 160 -6.23 13.51 5.14
N GLY A 161 -7.41 13.09 5.60
CA GLY A 161 -7.66 12.62 6.98
C GLY A 161 -7.88 13.79 7.96
N HIS A 162 -9.15 14.11 8.21
CA HIS A 162 -9.54 15.34 8.93
C HIS A 162 -9.27 15.29 10.44
N SER A 163 -9.42 14.13 11.09
CA SER A 163 -9.29 14.00 12.55
C SER A 163 -8.73 12.63 12.97
N ASP A 164 -7.89 12.62 14.01
CA ASP A 164 -7.42 11.39 14.66
C ASP A 164 -8.57 10.57 15.28
N SER A 165 -9.71 11.21 15.61
CA SER A 165 -10.89 10.54 16.17
C SER A 165 -11.83 9.90 15.14
N TYR A 166 -11.61 10.13 13.84
CA TYR A 166 -12.53 9.67 12.80
C TYR A 166 -12.18 8.25 12.34
N MET A 167 -12.71 7.26 13.04
CA MET A 167 -12.34 5.84 12.90
C MET A 167 -12.72 5.20 11.56
N ARG A 168 -13.57 5.84 10.74
CA ARG A 168 -13.91 5.34 9.40
C ARG A 168 -12.70 5.39 8.44
N ASP A 169 -11.70 6.22 8.73
CA ASP A 169 -10.47 6.31 7.94
C ASP A 169 -9.57 5.06 8.06
N LYS A 170 -9.89 4.10 8.95
CA LYS A 170 -9.17 2.82 9.06
C LYS A 170 -9.18 1.98 7.79
N ALA A 171 -10.23 2.09 6.98
CA ALA A 171 -10.30 1.38 5.71
C ALA A 171 -9.62 2.12 4.56
N MET A 172 -9.14 3.35 4.79
CA MET A 172 -8.53 4.18 3.75
C MET A 172 -7.28 3.51 3.19
N GLN A 173 -7.17 3.47 1.86
CA GLN A 173 -5.99 2.99 1.15
C GLN A 173 -5.50 4.08 0.19
N VAL A 174 -4.24 4.47 0.33
CA VAL A 174 -3.65 5.56 -0.47
C VAL A 174 -2.37 5.09 -1.13
N THR A 175 -2.23 5.41 -2.42
CA THR A 175 -0.97 5.27 -3.15
C THR A 175 -0.38 6.66 -3.38
N ILE A 176 0.85 6.87 -2.93
CA ILE A 176 1.64 8.08 -3.20
C ILE A 176 2.80 7.64 -4.09
N ALA A 177 2.76 8.01 -5.37
CA ALA A 177 3.74 7.55 -6.35
C ALA A 177 4.18 8.64 -7.32
N TYR A 178 5.45 8.55 -7.73
CA TYR A 178 6.06 9.39 -8.76
C TYR A 178 6.01 10.91 -8.50
N ASN A 179 5.99 11.30 -7.22
CA ASN A 179 6.03 12.71 -6.82
C ASN A 179 7.48 13.16 -6.58
N HIS A 180 7.76 14.43 -6.83
CA HIS A 180 8.96 15.11 -6.36
C HIS A 180 8.60 16.05 -5.20
N PHE A 181 9.18 15.80 -4.03
CA PHE A 181 9.05 16.62 -2.84
C PHE A 181 10.35 17.40 -2.62
N GLY A 182 10.31 18.68 -3.01
CA GLY A 182 11.48 19.55 -3.08
C GLY A 182 11.50 20.67 -2.04
N VAL A 183 12.30 21.70 -2.34
CA VAL A 183 12.58 22.84 -1.45
C VAL A 183 11.31 23.58 -1.04
N GLY A 184 11.28 24.05 0.21
CA GLY A 184 10.16 24.81 0.79
C GLY A 184 9.11 23.93 1.49
N LEU A 185 9.27 22.60 1.46
CA LEU A 185 8.42 21.67 2.20
C LEU A 185 8.97 21.42 3.60
N ILE A 186 8.23 21.88 4.61
CA ILE A 186 8.64 21.73 6.00
C ILE A 186 8.45 20.27 6.49
N GLN A 187 7.27 19.70 6.21
CA GLN A 187 6.84 18.38 6.71
C GLN A 187 5.60 17.84 5.96
N ARG A 188 5.20 16.60 6.28
CA ARG A 188 3.91 15.96 5.90
C ARG A 188 3.83 15.46 4.46
N MET A 189 4.87 14.78 4.01
CA MET A 189 4.95 14.20 2.67
C MET A 189 5.00 12.65 2.75
N PRO A 190 3.90 11.95 3.07
CA PRO A 190 2.64 12.42 3.65
C PRO A 190 2.67 12.50 5.20
N ARG A 191 1.63 13.08 5.82
CA ARG A 191 1.25 12.78 7.21
C ARG A 191 0.04 11.86 7.21
N CYS A 192 0.23 10.62 7.65
CA CYS A 192 -0.76 9.55 7.61
C CYS A 192 -1.52 9.41 8.92
N ARG A 193 -2.80 9.04 8.83
CA ARG A 193 -3.63 8.67 9.98
C ARG A 193 -4.48 7.46 9.63
N HIS A 194 -4.59 6.52 10.57
CA HIS A 194 -5.30 5.25 10.36
C HIS A 194 -4.84 4.59 9.05
N GLY A 195 -5.70 3.86 8.33
CA GLY A 195 -5.48 3.48 6.94
C GLY A 195 -4.16 2.77 6.57
N TYR A 196 -3.99 2.61 5.26
CA TYR A 196 -2.90 1.90 4.62
C TYR A 196 -2.30 2.76 3.51
N PHE A 197 -1.01 3.01 3.58
CA PHE A 197 -0.32 3.94 2.69
C PHE A 197 0.81 3.22 1.99
N HIS A 198 0.74 3.21 0.66
CA HIS A 198 1.85 2.78 -0.18
C HIS A 198 2.58 4.01 -0.70
N VAL A 199 3.77 4.27 -0.18
CA VAL A 199 4.65 5.37 -0.60
C VAL A 199 5.72 4.77 -1.49
N VAL A 200 5.60 4.94 -2.81
CA VAL A 200 6.41 4.19 -3.78
C VAL A 200 7.03 5.08 -4.86
N ASN A 201 8.33 4.93 -5.09
CA ASN A 201 9.06 5.63 -6.15
C ASN A 201 8.86 7.16 -6.19
N ASN A 202 8.89 7.83 -5.03
CA ASN A 202 8.91 9.29 -4.93
C ASN A 202 10.33 9.80 -4.66
N ASP A 203 10.62 11.01 -5.11
CA ASP A 203 11.90 11.69 -4.91
C ASP A 203 11.77 12.77 -3.83
N TYR A 204 12.46 12.60 -2.71
CA TYR A 204 12.51 13.55 -1.61
C TYR A 204 13.89 14.20 -1.59
N THR A 205 13.96 15.47 -1.99
CA THR A 205 15.25 16.18 -2.12
C THR A 205 15.48 17.23 -1.04
N HIS A 206 14.44 17.58 -0.29
CA HIS A 206 14.54 18.47 0.84
C HIS A 206 13.34 18.32 1.78
N TRP A 207 13.59 18.30 3.09
CA TRP A 207 12.57 18.52 4.13
C TRP A 207 13.20 19.30 5.28
N GLU A 208 12.42 20.07 6.03
CA GLU A 208 12.97 20.83 7.17
C GLU A 208 12.86 20.07 8.49
N MET A 209 11.81 19.26 8.66
CA MET A 209 11.54 18.54 9.92
C MET A 209 11.49 17.02 9.73
N TYR A 210 10.64 16.52 8.83
CA TYR A 210 10.56 15.10 8.45
C TYR A 210 9.90 14.97 7.08
N ALA A 211 10.16 13.87 6.38
CA ALA A 211 9.48 13.56 5.12
C ALA A 211 8.11 12.92 5.41
N ILE A 212 8.12 11.71 5.98
CA ILE A 212 6.92 10.90 6.25
C ILE A 212 6.58 11.00 7.73
N GLY A 213 5.32 11.26 8.05
CA GLY A 213 4.87 11.24 9.44
C GLY A 213 3.51 10.60 9.61
N GLY A 214 3.09 10.46 10.86
CA GLY A 214 1.77 9.94 11.15
C GLY A 214 1.40 9.91 12.62
N SER A 215 0.09 9.79 12.85
CA SER A 215 -0.56 9.63 14.14
C SER A 215 -1.70 8.62 14.00
N ALA A 216 -2.22 8.09 15.12
CA ALA A 216 -3.34 7.13 15.09
C ALA A 216 -3.09 5.84 14.28
N ASN A 217 -1.93 5.20 14.48
CA ASN A 217 -1.59 3.86 13.97
C ASN A 217 -1.82 3.61 12.46
N PRO A 218 -1.17 4.39 11.57
CA PRO A 218 -1.21 4.09 10.16
C PRO A 218 -0.24 2.96 9.79
N THR A 219 -0.60 2.18 8.78
CA THR A 219 0.34 1.25 8.13
C THR A 219 1.01 1.95 6.96
N ILE A 220 2.33 2.07 6.99
CA ILE A 220 3.12 2.75 5.95
C ILE A 220 4.09 1.76 5.33
N ASN A 221 3.90 1.51 4.04
CA ASN A 221 4.79 0.75 3.20
C ASN A 221 5.59 1.71 2.29
N SER A 222 6.86 1.96 2.62
CA SER A 222 7.78 2.76 1.79
C SER A 222 8.61 1.83 0.90
N GLN A 223 8.51 1.98 -0.43
CA GLN A 223 9.26 1.15 -1.37
C GLN A 223 9.91 1.93 -2.53
N GLY A 224 11.19 1.69 -2.77
CA GLY A 224 11.91 2.20 -3.95
C GLY A 224 11.93 3.72 -4.09
N ASN A 225 11.73 4.48 -3.01
CA ASN A 225 11.83 5.94 -2.99
C ASN A 225 13.30 6.38 -2.93
N ARG A 226 13.54 7.67 -3.16
CA ARG A 226 14.83 8.31 -2.93
C ARG A 226 14.69 9.39 -1.86
N TYR A 227 15.50 9.32 -0.81
CA TYR A 227 15.53 10.29 0.28
C TYR A 227 16.91 10.94 0.39
N ALA A 228 17.05 12.15 -0.11
CA ALA A 228 18.22 12.98 0.10
C ALA A 228 17.96 13.93 1.28
N ALA A 229 18.49 13.59 2.45
CA ALA A 229 18.28 14.40 3.64
C ALA A 229 18.86 15.82 3.48
N PRO A 230 18.28 16.83 4.15
CA PRO A 230 18.81 18.19 4.19
C PRO A 230 20.20 18.24 4.86
N LYS A 231 20.89 19.39 4.74
CA LYS A 231 22.18 19.61 5.43
C LYS A 231 22.05 19.62 6.95
N ASN A 232 20.90 20.03 7.48
CA ASN A 232 20.64 20.09 8.91
C ASN A 232 20.83 18.71 9.57
N PRO A 233 21.76 18.55 10.54
CA PRO A 233 22.01 17.26 11.20
C PRO A 233 20.83 16.77 12.05
N PHE A 234 19.90 17.65 12.44
CA PHE A 234 18.72 17.29 13.23
C PHE A 234 17.53 16.84 12.38
N ALA A 235 17.63 16.90 11.04
CA ALA A 235 16.57 16.55 10.11
C ALA A 235 16.95 15.35 9.22
N LYS A 236 17.71 14.40 9.77
CA LYS A 236 18.17 13.19 9.05
C LYS A 236 17.16 12.05 9.08
N GLU A 237 16.29 12.01 10.08
CA GLU A 237 15.25 11.00 10.14
C GLU A 237 14.15 11.30 9.11
N VAL A 238 13.88 10.32 8.24
CA VAL A 238 12.79 10.40 7.25
C VAL A 238 11.43 10.41 7.94
N THR A 239 11.31 9.67 9.05
CA THR A 239 10.06 9.35 9.73
C THR A 239 9.78 10.20 10.96
N LYS A 240 8.52 10.60 11.19
CA LYS A 240 8.08 11.21 12.45
C LYS A 240 6.75 10.66 12.94
N ARG A 241 6.75 10.05 14.14
CA ARG A 241 5.52 9.73 14.86
C ARG A 241 5.10 10.96 15.65
N VAL A 242 3.94 11.52 15.30
CA VAL A 242 3.48 12.82 15.82
C VAL A 242 2.73 12.61 17.13
N ASP A 243 3.10 13.38 18.16
CA ASP A 243 2.45 13.43 19.48
C ASP A 243 2.22 12.05 20.14
N THR A 244 3.12 11.09 19.86
CA THR A 244 2.96 9.70 20.31
C THR A 244 4.25 9.19 20.96
N PRO A 245 4.22 8.68 22.21
CA PRO A 245 5.40 8.12 22.87
C PRO A 245 5.83 6.78 22.25
N ALA A 246 7.12 6.46 22.37
CA ALA A 246 7.71 5.25 21.77
C ALA A 246 7.06 3.95 22.24
N SER A 247 6.54 3.89 23.47
CA SER A 247 5.79 2.74 23.96
C SER A 247 4.55 2.42 23.13
N HIS A 248 3.91 3.42 22.52
CA HIS A 248 2.67 3.25 21.76
C HIS A 248 2.91 3.00 20.27
N TRP A 249 3.86 3.69 19.65
CA TRP A 249 4.03 3.57 18.20
C TRP A 249 4.92 2.42 17.74
N ARG A 250 5.69 1.79 18.65
CA ARG A 250 6.55 0.64 18.28
C ARG A 250 5.80 -0.52 17.62
N GLY A 251 4.51 -0.68 17.93
CA GLY A 251 3.64 -1.67 17.29
C GLY A 251 3.05 -1.24 15.94
N TRP A 252 3.27 0.00 15.49
CA TRP A 252 2.73 0.47 14.20
C TRP A 252 3.58 -0.05 13.05
N ASN A 253 2.94 -0.55 11.99
CA ASN A 253 3.61 -1.18 10.86
C ASN A 253 4.16 -0.13 9.88
N TRP A 254 5.43 0.25 10.05
CA TRP A 254 6.14 1.17 9.17
C TRP A 254 7.39 0.49 8.65
N ARG A 255 7.50 0.31 7.33
CA ARG A 255 8.67 -0.30 6.69
C ARG A 255 9.25 0.56 5.57
N SER A 256 10.52 0.31 5.30
CA SER A 256 11.30 0.82 4.16
C SER A 256 11.95 -0.36 3.44
N GLU A 257 11.78 -0.44 2.12
CA GLU A 257 12.28 -1.54 1.29
C GLU A 257 12.80 -1.02 -0.06
N GLY A 258 14.06 -1.27 -0.40
CA GLY A 258 14.66 -0.80 -1.67
C GLY A 258 14.79 0.73 -1.80
N ASP A 259 14.53 1.48 -0.71
CA ASP A 259 14.68 2.93 -0.68
C ASP A 259 16.17 3.33 -0.74
N LEU A 260 16.47 4.38 -1.49
CA LEU A 260 17.79 4.99 -1.55
C LEU A 260 17.90 6.12 -0.52
N LEU A 261 18.67 5.88 0.53
CA LEU A 261 18.92 6.82 1.62
C LEU A 261 20.25 7.57 1.40
N GLN A 262 20.21 8.88 1.24
CA GLN A 262 21.37 9.73 0.92
C GLN A 262 21.56 10.84 1.94
N ASN A 263 22.80 11.35 2.00
CA ASN A 263 23.19 12.45 2.89
C ASN A 263 22.87 12.17 4.38
N GLY A 264 23.05 10.93 4.82
CA GLY A 264 22.77 10.51 6.20
C GLY A 264 21.29 10.32 6.52
N ALA A 265 20.39 10.33 5.52
CA ALA A 265 19.00 9.97 5.72
C ALA A 265 18.89 8.57 6.34
N TYR A 266 17.93 8.37 7.25
CA TYR A 266 17.59 7.06 7.76
C TYR A 266 16.10 6.93 8.02
N PHE A 267 15.60 5.70 7.91
CA PHE A 267 14.21 5.36 8.16
C PHE A 267 14.10 4.50 9.42
N THR A 268 13.34 4.95 10.41
CA THR A 268 13.09 4.15 11.62
C THR A 268 11.87 3.27 11.38
N SER A 269 12.08 1.97 11.13
CA SER A 269 11.00 1.00 10.93
C SER A 269 10.37 0.55 12.27
N SER A 270 9.14 0.05 12.23
CA SER A 270 8.41 -0.46 13.40
C SER A 270 7.34 -1.48 13.02
N GLY A 271 6.78 -2.17 14.03
CA GLY A 271 5.73 -3.16 13.84
C GLY A 271 6.24 -4.50 13.32
N ALA A 272 5.32 -5.29 12.75
CA ALA A 272 5.65 -6.59 12.19
C ALA A 272 6.47 -6.40 10.91
N ALA A 273 7.57 -7.16 10.78
CA ALA A 273 8.42 -7.14 9.58
C ALA A 273 7.88 -8.04 8.45
N ALA A 274 6.89 -8.90 8.74
CA ALA A 274 6.35 -9.86 7.79
C ALA A 274 5.62 -9.17 6.64
N SER A 275 5.92 -9.58 5.40
CA SER A 275 5.38 -8.98 4.17
C SER A 275 3.85 -8.97 4.10
N GLY A 276 3.17 -9.98 4.64
CA GLY A 276 1.70 -10.05 4.72
C GLY A 276 1.09 -8.87 5.48
N SER A 277 1.79 -8.34 6.50
CA SER A 277 1.33 -7.18 7.28
C SER A 277 1.16 -5.89 6.46
N TYR A 278 1.72 -5.85 5.25
CA TYR A 278 1.70 -4.71 4.35
C TYR A 278 0.96 -4.99 3.03
N ALA A 279 0.31 -6.14 2.87
CA ALA A 279 -0.41 -6.48 1.64
C ALA A 279 -1.51 -5.44 1.33
N ARG A 280 -2.28 -5.04 2.35
CA ARG A 280 -3.27 -3.94 2.24
C ARG A 280 -2.65 -2.56 2.00
N ALA A 281 -1.35 -2.40 2.21
CA ALA A 281 -0.56 -1.20 1.91
C ALA A 281 0.35 -1.40 0.68
N SER A 282 0.08 -2.39 -0.17
CA SER A 282 0.82 -2.65 -1.40
C SER A 282 -0.11 -2.49 -2.60
N SER A 283 0.22 -1.58 -3.51
CA SER A 283 -0.68 -1.21 -4.61
C SER A 283 -0.10 -1.34 -6.01
N LEU A 284 1.23 -1.29 -6.16
CA LEU A 284 1.95 -1.56 -7.40
C LEU A 284 3.36 -2.10 -7.09
N ALA A 285 4.02 -2.69 -8.07
CA ALA A 285 5.41 -3.12 -7.91
C ALA A 285 6.35 -1.90 -7.97
N ALA A 286 7.21 -1.76 -6.94
CA ALA A 286 8.23 -0.73 -6.89
C ALA A 286 9.30 -0.94 -7.98
N LYS A 287 9.73 0.17 -8.61
CA LYS A 287 10.91 0.22 -9.47
C LYS A 287 12.16 0.47 -8.63
N SER A 288 13.34 0.22 -9.20
CA SER A 288 14.62 0.56 -8.56
C SER A 288 14.67 2.04 -8.18
N SER A 289 15.10 2.33 -6.96
CA SER A 289 15.28 3.70 -6.46
C SER A 289 16.30 4.51 -7.27
N SER A 290 17.19 3.84 -8.02
CA SER A 290 18.10 4.51 -8.98
C SER A 290 17.39 5.19 -10.14
N LEU A 291 16.18 4.76 -10.50
CA LEU A 291 15.39 5.34 -11.59
C LEU A 291 14.51 6.51 -11.14
N VAL A 292 14.40 6.74 -9.82
CA VAL A 292 13.45 7.71 -9.24
C VAL A 292 13.66 9.11 -9.81
N ALA A 293 14.90 9.60 -9.89
CA ALA A 293 15.19 10.92 -10.43
C ALA A 293 14.70 11.10 -11.89
N THR A 294 14.76 10.03 -12.69
CA THR A 294 14.28 10.05 -14.09
C THR A 294 12.75 9.98 -14.15
N ILE A 295 12.13 9.03 -13.45
CA ILE A 295 10.67 8.83 -13.53
C ILE A 295 9.86 9.93 -12.82
N THR A 296 10.51 10.81 -12.05
CA THR A 296 9.89 11.99 -11.42
C THR A 296 10.40 13.32 -12.00
N SER A 297 11.14 13.32 -13.12
CA SER A 297 11.72 14.55 -13.67
C SER A 297 10.66 15.56 -14.12
N ASP A 298 9.53 15.06 -14.60
CA ASP A 298 8.40 15.87 -15.09
C ASP A 298 7.30 16.06 -14.03
N ALA A 299 7.62 15.80 -12.76
CA ALA A 299 6.69 16.01 -11.65
C ALA A 299 6.32 17.49 -11.51
N GLY A 300 5.03 17.74 -11.27
CA GLY A 300 4.46 19.09 -11.16
C GLY A 300 3.45 19.38 -12.26
N ALA A 301 2.98 20.63 -12.30
CA ALA A 301 2.06 21.08 -13.34
C ALA A 301 2.77 21.18 -14.69
N LEU A 302 2.03 20.90 -15.78
CA LEU A 302 2.57 21.08 -17.12
C LEU A 302 2.98 22.54 -17.34
N PRO A 303 4.17 22.80 -17.91
CA PRO A 303 4.57 24.15 -18.23
C PRO A 303 3.64 24.72 -19.32
N CYS A 304 2.88 25.74 -18.94
CA CYS A 304 1.93 26.42 -19.82
C CYS A 304 2.35 27.90 -19.97
N ARG A 305 2.34 28.41 -21.20
CA ARG A 305 2.49 29.85 -21.48
C ARG A 305 1.17 30.39 -22.00
N ARG A 306 0.79 31.59 -21.56
CA ARG A 306 -0.44 32.25 -22.03
C ARG A 306 -0.41 32.36 -23.56
N GLY A 307 -1.48 31.88 -24.21
CA GLY A 307 -1.59 31.87 -25.67
C GLY A 307 -0.85 30.73 -26.38
N ARG A 308 -0.21 29.80 -25.65
CA ARG A 308 0.40 28.58 -26.22
C ARG A 308 -0.17 27.34 -25.52
N GLN A 309 -0.18 26.22 -26.24
CA GLN A 309 -0.49 24.93 -25.64
C GLN A 309 0.58 24.58 -24.59
N CYS A 310 0.15 23.94 -23.51
CA CYS A 310 1.09 23.43 -22.51
C CYS A 310 1.94 22.33 -23.14
N SER A 311 3.24 22.34 -22.87
CA SER A 311 4.11 21.25 -23.30
C SER A 311 3.90 20.04 -22.39
N SER A 312 3.54 18.90 -23.00
CA SER A 312 3.67 17.57 -22.38
C SER A 312 5.12 17.14 -22.36
#